data_AF-A0A418M7V2-F1
#
_entry.id   AF-A0A418M7V2-F1
#
_cell.length_a   1.000
_cell.length_b   1.000
_cell.length_c   1.000
_cell.angle_alpha   90.00
_cell.angle_beta   90.00
_cell.angle_gamma   90.00
#
_symmetry.space_group_name_H-M   'P 1'
#
loop_
_entity.id
_entity.type
_entity.pdbx_description
1 polymer ?
#
loop_
_entity_poly.entity_id
_entity_poly.type
_entity_poly.pdbx_seq_one_letter_code
_entity_poly.pdbx_strand_id
1 'polypeptide(L)'
;MEVLIMAGQLILGLSILVGLHELGHLLAAKAFGMRVEQYFIGFPPKIWSTKRGETEYGVGAIPLGGFVKISGMIDESLDTEQMKADPKPYEFRAKPAWQRLIVMLGGIIVNVIVGIMIFVFMTYKNGNTYIAAEDAKYGIVAGKLAQEIGLRTGDKIVKINGKPYERFNDITSTDVLLGTNSYYTIERNGQQEEIYIPNNLVDKLADRKSAGEFIDIAQPFKVGELVPDQPAAKAGLKVGDVITSVNGKPIRFYHEFVEGVKPYPNKPLSLGINRNGQSLTLNVTTTETGTIGFYPKSLLKYTTQEYTFGEALVVGTERAFQVVFDNIKGFGKIFRGEVSASKALSGPIGIAQNLFGGIWVWDRFWTVTGLLSMALAFMNALPIPALDGGHATILMYEIVSGRKPSDRFLEAAQRVGMVILLGLMAFAIFNDVFKAVF
;
A
#
# COMPACT_ATOMS: atom_id res chain seq x y z
N MET A 1 14.16 11.46 -13.51
CA MET A 1 14.47 11.70 -12.08
C MET A 1 13.43 11.02 -11.19
N GLU A 2 12.13 11.20 -11.46
CA GLU A 2 11.03 10.60 -10.68
C GLU A 2 11.07 9.05 -10.58
N VAL A 3 11.40 8.35 -11.67
CA VAL A 3 11.51 6.87 -11.66
C VAL A 3 12.59 6.37 -10.69
N LEU A 4 13.72 7.08 -10.62
CA LEU A 4 14.80 6.72 -9.68
C LEU A 4 14.38 6.96 -8.23
N ILE A 5 13.60 8.01 -7.96
CA ILE A 5 13.06 8.31 -6.63
C ILE A 5 12.05 7.23 -6.22
N MET A 6 11.16 6.81 -7.13
CA MET A 6 10.21 5.72 -6.89
C MET A 6 10.92 4.39 -6.58
N ALA A 7 11.87 4.01 -7.44
CA ALA A 7 12.63 2.78 -7.27
C ALA A 7 13.47 2.80 -5.98
N GLY A 8 14.13 3.93 -5.70
CA GLY A 8 14.92 4.11 -4.48
C GLY A 8 14.10 3.99 -3.19
N GLN A 9 12.90 4.60 -3.16
CA GLN A 9 11.97 4.47 -2.04
C GLN A 9 11.53 3.00 -1.83
N LEU A 10 11.13 2.32 -2.90
CA LEU A 10 10.73 0.92 -2.82
C LEU A 10 11.87 0.02 -2.32
N ILE A 11 13.05 0.15 -2.92
CA ILE A 11 14.23 -0.65 -2.57
C ILE A 11 14.62 -0.40 -1.11
N LEU A 12 14.63 0.86 -0.66
CA LEU A 12 14.96 1.19 0.72
C LEU A 12 13.93 0.61 1.70
N GLY A 13 12.64 0.80 1.41
CA GLY A 13 11.55 0.26 2.22
C GLY A 13 11.64 -1.26 2.34
N LEU A 14 11.75 -1.97 1.22
CA LEU A 14 11.87 -3.44 1.22
C LEU A 14 13.17 -3.92 1.88
N SER A 15 14.30 -3.26 1.67
CA SER A 15 15.57 -3.65 2.30
C SER A 15 15.49 -3.57 3.83
N ILE A 16 14.84 -2.53 4.36
CA ILE A 16 14.60 -2.39 5.81
C ILE A 16 13.72 -3.54 6.30
N LEU A 17 12.59 -3.78 5.63
CA LEU A 17 11.61 -4.79 6.06
C LEU A 17 12.17 -6.20 5.99
N VAL A 18 12.81 -6.57 4.89
CA VAL A 18 13.41 -7.90 4.74
C VAL A 18 14.57 -8.07 5.70
N GLY A 19 15.45 -7.06 5.86
CA GLY A 19 16.52 -7.15 6.86
C GLY A 19 15.99 -7.37 8.28
N LEU A 20 14.94 -6.65 8.68
CA LEU A 20 14.32 -6.84 9.99
C LEU A 20 13.60 -8.19 10.11
N HIS A 21 12.96 -8.66 9.04
CA HIS A 21 12.36 -9.99 8.96
C HIS A 21 13.40 -11.09 9.21
N GLU A 22 14.50 -11.07 8.45
CA GLU A 22 15.64 -11.98 8.63
C GLU A 22 16.22 -11.88 10.05
N LEU A 23 16.28 -10.67 10.61
CA LEU A 23 16.74 -10.45 11.97
C LEU A 23 15.84 -11.17 12.98
N GLY A 24 14.53 -11.25 12.73
CA GLY A 24 13.58 -12.01 13.55
C GLY A 24 13.95 -13.49 13.65
N HIS A 25 14.23 -14.14 12.52
CA HIS A 25 14.70 -15.52 12.51
C HIS A 25 16.03 -15.69 13.25
N LEU A 26 16.99 -14.78 12.99
CA LEU A 26 18.29 -14.81 13.65
C LEU A 26 18.17 -14.70 15.18
N LEU A 27 17.39 -13.73 15.67
CA LEU A 27 17.22 -13.49 17.09
C LEU A 27 16.54 -14.69 17.77
N ALA A 28 15.48 -15.24 17.17
CA ALA A 28 14.81 -16.43 17.68
C ALA A 28 15.74 -17.65 17.69
N ALA A 29 16.50 -17.87 16.62
CA ALA A 29 17.44 -18.99 16.51
C ALA A 29 18.53 -18.91 17.59
N LYS A 30 19.14 -17.74 17.78
CA LYS A 30 20.15 -17.52 18.81
C LYS A 30 19.59 -17.68 20.22
N ALA A 31 18.34 -17.26 20.46
CA ALA A 31 17.68 -17.43 21.76
C ALA A 31 17.52 -18.91 22.16
N PHE A 32 17.39 -19.83 21.19
CA PHE A 32 17.34 -21.28 21.44
C PHE A 32 18.70 -21.99 21.29
N GLY A 33 19.79 -21.22 21.17
CA GLY A 33 21.14 -21.77 21.00
C GLY A 33 21.28 -22.57 19.70
N MET A 34 20.61 -22.15 18.64
CA MET A 34 20.85 -22.64 17.28
C MET A 34 21.99 -21.83 16.65
N ARG A 35 22.84 -22.52 15.87
CA ARG A 35 23.92 -21.86 15.15
C ARG A 35 23.39 -21.16 13.90
N VAL A 36 23.70 -19.87 13.79
CA VAL A 36 23.41 -19.07 12.60
C VAL A 36 24.72 -18.81 11.87
N GLU A 37 24.85 -19.35 10.65
CA GLU A 37 26.07 -19.27 9.84
C GLU A 37 26.19 -17.93 9.13
N GLN A 38 25.08 -17.45 8.54
CA GLN A 38 25.07 -16.24 7.73
C GLN A 38 23.79 -15.43 7.97
N TYR A 39 23.94 -14.11 7.97
CA TYR A 39 22.86 -13.13 7.95
C TYR A 39 23.21 -12.07 6.91
N PHE A 40 22.41 -11.98 5.87
CA PHE A 40 22.64 -11.06 4.76
C PHE A 40 21.40 -10.25 4.45
N ILE A 41 21.61 -8.94 4.28
CA ILE A 41 20.63 -8.06 3.66
C ILE A 41 21.02 -7.94 2.19
N GLY A 42 20.12 -8.34 1.30
CA GLY A 42 20.36 -8.45 -0.13
C GLY A 42 20.92 -9.80 -0.58
N PHE A 43 20.65 -10.17 -1.83
CA PHE A 43 21.17 -11.39 -2.45
C PHE A 43 22.60 -11.20 -2.98
N PRO A 44 23.35 -12.32 -3.15
CA PRO A 44 24.67 -12.31 -3.77
C PRO A 44 24.73 -11.61 -5.15
N PRO A 45 25.92 -11.16 -5.60
CA PRO A 45 27.23 -11.29 -4.96
C PRO A 45 27.40 -10.42 -3.71
N LYS A 46 28.32 -10.82 -2.83
CA LYS A 46 28.62 -10.10 -1.58
C LYS A 46 29.32 -8.77 -1.86
N ILE A 47 28.76 -7.66 -1.37
CA ILE A 47 29.45 -6.35 -1.36
C ILE A 47 30.42 -6.30 -0.18
N TRP A 48 29.91 -6.60 1.01
CA TRP A 48 30.68 -6.50 2.25
C TRP A 48 30.18 -7.52 3.27
N SER A 49 31.09 -8.00 4.13
CA SER A 49 30.74 -8.81 5.29
C SER A 49 31.76 -8.71 6.40
N THR A 50 31.32 -8.95 7.61
CA THR A 50 32.17 -9.18 8.78
C THR A 50 31.72 -10.43 9.52
N LYS A 51 32.67 -11.21 10.04
CA LYS A 51 32.36 -12.37 10.86
C LYS A 51 32.42 -11.98 12.34
N ARG A 52 31.32 -12.17 13.06
CA ARG A 52 31.26 -11.95 14.50
C ARG A 52 30.81 -13.24 15.20
N GLY A 53 31.74 -13.86 15.92
CA GLY A 53 31.53 -15.20 16.48
C GLY A 53 31.40 -16.23 15.36
N GLU A 54 30.29 -16.97 15.36
CA GLU A 54 29.99 -18.01 14.37
C GLU A 54 29.19 -17.53 13.16
N THR A 55 28.68 -16.30 13.20
CA THR A 55 27.80 -15.72 12.17
C THR A 55 28.57 -14.73 11.29
N GLU A 56 28.47 -14.89 9.98
CA GLU A 56 28.86 -13.91 8.98
C GLU A 56 27.71 -12.93 8.74
N TYR A 57 27.92 -11.66 9.05
CA TYR A 57 26.98 -10.59 8.80
C TYR A 57 27.41 -9.84 7.54
N GLY A 58 26.52 -9.66 6.57
CA GLY A 58 26.90 -8.99 5.34
C GLY A 58 25.77 -8.31 4.58
N VAL A 59 26.18 -7.67 3.49
CA VAL A 59 25.31 -6.99 2.53
C VAL A 59 25.59 -7.54 1.15
N GLY A 60 24.54 -8.00 0.48
CA GLY A 60 24.55 -8.46 -0.90
C GLY A 60 24.33 -7.31 -1.90
N ALA A 61 24.69 -7.55 -3.16
CA ALA A 61 24.60 -6.55 -4.22
C ALA A 61 23.17 -6.30 -4.71
N ILE A 62 22.26 -7.28 -4.53
CA ILE A 62 20.88 -7.19 -5.01
C ILE A 62 19.97 -6.90 -3.82
N PRO A 63 19.41 -5.68 -3.69
CA PRO A 63 18.67 -5.25 -2.49
C PRO A 63 17.19 -5.68 -2.48
N LEU A 64 16.87 -6.77 -3.16
CA LEU A 64 15.50 -7.29 -3.34
C LEU A 64 15.19 -8.48 -2.43
N GLY A 65 15.99 -8.71 -1.40
CA GLY A 65 15.81 -9.82 -0.47
C GLY A 65 16.82 -9.81 0.66
N GLY A 66 16.96 -10.95 1.30
CA GLY A 66 17.87 -11.21 2.42
C GLY A 66 17.77 -12.70 2.75
N PHE A 67 18.70 -13.20 3.55
CA PHE A 67 18.63 -14.58 4.01
C PHE A 67 19.34 -14.76 5.35
N VAL A 68 18.80 -15.67 6.16
CA VAL A 68 19.46 -16.24 7.34
C VAL A 68 19.74 -17.72 7.14
N LYS A 69 21.02 -18.08 7.10
CA LYS A 69 21.43 -19.49 7.05
C LYS A 69 21.55 -20.07 8.46
N ILE A 70 20.56 -20.88 8.85
CA ILE A 70 20.54 -21.59 10.15
C ILE A 70 21.01 -23.03 9.94
N SER A 71 21.99 -23.50 10.71
CA SER A 71 22.56 -24.84 10.53
C SER A 71 21.52 -25.95 10.69
N GLY A 72 21.51 -26.92 9.77
CA GLY A 72 20.59 -28.06 9.80
C GLY A 72 19.13 -27.74 9.46
N MET A 73 18.87 -26.60 8.80
CA MET A 73 17.60 -26.26 8.16
C MET A 73 17.72 -26.49 6.65
N ILE A 74 16.72 -27.10 6.02
CA ILE A 74 16.61 -27.07 4.55
C ILE A 74 16.12 -25.67 4.21
N ASP A 75 17.02 -24.84 3.72
CA ASP A 75 16.67 -23.50 3.24
C ASP A 75 16.40 -23.53 1.73
N GLU A 76 16.20 -22.34 1.17
CA GLU A 76 15.93 -22.10 -0.25
C GLU A 76 17.06 -22.56 -1.17
N SER A 77 18.28 -22.78 -0.64
CA SER A 77 19.43 -23.25 -1.40
C SER A 77 19.46 -24.77 -1.62
N LEU A 78 18.52 -25.52 -1.00
CA LEU A 78 18.42 -26.99 -1.09
C LEU A 78 19.74 -27.71 -0.74
N ASP A 79 20.55 -27.12 0.13
CA ASP A 79 21.82 -27.69 0.59
C ASP A 79 21.57 -28.95 1.45
N THR A 80 21.66 -30.12 0.82
CA THR A 80 21.38 -31.43 1.46
C THR A 80 22.62 -32.11 2.02
N GLU A 81 23.82 -31.52 1.83
CA GLU A 81 25.08 -32.10 2.30
C GLU A 81 25.11 -32.23 3.83
N GLN A 82 24.61 -31.22 4.54
CA GLN A 82 24.52 -31.23 6.01
C GLN A 82 23.49 -32.24 6.55
N MET A 83 22.53 -32.70 5.72
CA MET A 83 21.47 -33.61 6.15
C MET A 83 21.91 -35.07 6.26
N LYS A 84 23.04 -35.43 5.65
CA LYS A 84 23.57 -36.81 5.61
C LYS A 84 24.24 -37.25 6.92
N ALA A 85 24.65 -36.30 7.77
CA ALA A 85 25.26 -36.58 9.08
C ALA A 85 24.22 -36.55 10.21
N ASP A 86 24.56 -37.13 11.36
CA ASP A 86 23.73 -37.09 12.56
C ASP A 86 23.48 -35.64 13.04
N PRO A 87 22.26 -35.33 13.52
CA PRO A 87 21.89 -33.99 13.94
C PRO A 87 22.70 -33.52 15.15
N LYS A 88 23.41 -32.40 15.00
CA LYS A 88 24.18 -31.82 16.10
C LYS A 88 23.29 -30.98 17.02
N PRO A 89 23.60 -30.83 18.32
CA PRO A 89 22.73 -30.14 19.28
C PRO A 89 22.40 -28.67 18.97
N TYR A 90 23.24 -28.01 18.17
CA TYR A 90 23.07 -26.61 17.74
C TYR A 90 22.29 -26.48 16.42
N GLU A 91 21.93 -27.60 15.79
CA GLU A 91 21.20 -27.60 14.52
C GLU A 91 19.70 -27.46 14.74
N PHE A 92 19.03 -26.81 13.79
CA PHE A 92 17.59 -26.60 13.79
C PHE A 92 16.82 -27.92 13.98
N ARG A 93 17.17 -28.96 13.19
CA ARG A 93 16.57 -30.30 13.26
C ARG A 93 16.76 -31.05 14.58
N ALA A 94 17.71 -30.66 15.42
CA ALA A 94 17.93 -31.26 16.73
C ALA A 94 17.03 -30.65 17.83
N LYS A 95 16.41 -29.49 17.56
CA LYS A 95 15.57 -28.79 18.55
C LYS A 95 14.12 -29.29 18.53
N PRO A 96 13.42 -29.22 19.67
CA PRO A 96 11.97 -29.48 19.74
C PRO A 96 11.18 -28.67 18.72
N ALA A 97 10.11 -29.26 18.18
CA ALA A 97 9.31 -28.65 17.11
C ALA A 97 8.72 -27.27 17.49
N TRP A 98 8.40 -27.04 18.77
CA TRP A 98 7.91 -25.74 19.24
C TRP A 98 8.98 -24.63 19.20
N GLN A 99 10.26 -24.97 19.43
CA GLN A 99 11.37 -24.01 19.30
C GLN A 99 11.58 -23.66 17.83
N ARG A 100 11.58 -24.68 16.96
CA ARG A 100 11.62 -24.51 15.52
C ARG A 100 10.46 -23.64 15.02
N LEU A 101 9.25 -23.84 15.55
CA LEU A 101 8.07 -23.06 15.17
C LEU A 101 8.26 -21.57 15.50
N ILE A 102 8.76 -21.24 16.70
CA ILE A 102 9.02 -19.84 17.08
C ILE A 102 10.09 -19.23 16.15
N VAL A 103 11.12 -19.99 15.76
CA VAL A 103 12.12 -19.52 14.81
C VAL A 103 11.49 -19.23 13.45
N MET A 104 10.63 -20.10 12.92
CA MET A 104 9.92 -19.85 11.66
C MET A 104 8.95 -18.68 11.75
N LEU A 105 8.31 -18.45 12.90
CA LEU A 105 7.45 -17.29 13.10
C LEU A 105 8.23 -15.99 13.37
N GLY A 106 9.54 -16.08 13.63
CA GLY A 106 10.37 -14.95 14.04
C GLY A 106 10.30 -13.77 13.07
N GLY A 107 10.45 -14.03 11.77
CA GLY A 107 10.35 -13.00 10.75
C GLY A 107 8.95 -12.40 10.62
N ILE A 108 7.89 -13.22 10.66
CA ILE A 108 6.50 -12.76 10.66
C ILE A 108 6.24 -11.83 11.87
N ILE A 109 6.64 -12.27 13.06
CA ILE A 109 6.43 -11.53 14.32
C ILE A 109 7.15 -10.17 14.26
N VAL A 110 8.40 -10.13 13.79
CA VAL A 110 9.12 -8.86 13.68
C VAL A 110 8.45 -7.92 12.68
N ASN A 111 7.99 -8.41 11.52
CA ASN A 111 7.23 -7.56 10.60
C ASN A 111 5.94 -7.02 11.22
N VAL A 112 5.18 -7.83 11.96
CA VAL A 112 4.00 -7.32 12.69
C VAL A 112 4.39 -6.22 13.69
N ILE A 113 5.45 -6.43 14.48
CA ILE A 113 5.93 -5.45 15.45
C ILE A 113 6.37 -4.16 14.76
N VAL A 114 7.13 -4.26 13.67
CA VAL A 114 7.61 -3.12 12.88
C VAL A 114 6.43 -2.35 12.28
N GLY A 115 5.46 -3.04 11.67
CA GLY A 115 4.24 -2.43 11.15
C GLY A 115 3.47 -1.66 12.23
N ILE A 116 3.24 -2.29 13.39
CA ILE A 116 2.58 -1.64 14.54
C ILE A 116 3.36 -0.39 14.97
N MET A 117 4.68 -0.50 15.20
CA MET A 117 5.49 0.65 15.64
C MET A 117 5.44 1.81 14.64
N ILE A 118 5.49 1.52 13.33
CA ILE A 118 5.36 2.54 12.29
C ILE A 118 3.99 3.21 12.36
N PHE A 119 2.88 2.45 12.40
CA PHE A 119 1.55 3.03 12.46
C PHE A 119 1.27 3.80 13.75
N VAL A 120 1.78 3.35 14.89
CA VAL A 120 1.71 4.06 16.18
C VAL A 120 2.45 5.38 16.09
N PHE A 121 3.71 5.37 15.62
CA PHE A 121 4.50 6.59 15.50
C PHE A 121 3.87 7.58 14.52
N MET A 122 3.38 7.10 13.38
CA MET A 122 2.68 7.92 12.39
C MET A 122 1.39 8.53 12.96
N THR A 123 0.62 7.75 13.72
CA THR A 123 -0.62 8.22 14.36
C THR A 123 -0.33 9.24 15.46
N TYR A 124 0.73 9.04 16.24
CA TYR A 124 1.16 9.99 17.28
C TYR A 124 1.69 11.30 16.67
N LYS A 125 2.55 11.21 15.65
CA LYS A 125 3.20 12.38 15.04
C LYS A 125 2.24 13.20 14.19
N ASN A 126 1.42 12.55 13.36
CA ASN A 126 0.62 13.23 12.35
C ASN A 126 -0.87 13.33 12.73
N GLY A 127 -1.28 12.65 13.80
CA GLY A 127 -2.69 12.51 14.17
C GLY A 127 -3.49 11.80 13.08
N ASN A 128 -4.76 12.18 12.98
CA ASN A 128 -5.63 11.82 11.89
C ASN A 128 -6.21 13.10 11.27
N THR A 129 -5.68 13.50 10.11
CA THR A 129 -6.20 14.65 9.36
C THR A 129 -7.22 14.17 8.33
N TYR A 130 -8.46 14.63 8.46
CA TYR A 130 -9.56 14.23 7.60
C TYR A 130 -10.52 15.41 7.37
N ILE A 131 -11.39 15.27 6.37
CA ILE A 131 -12.52 16.17 6.16
C ILE A 131 -13.71 15.56 6.89
N ALA A 132 -14.30 16.27 7.83
CA ALA A 132 -15.49 15.81 8.53
C ALA A 132 -16.68 15.76 7.56
N ALA A 133 -17.61 14.82 7.77
CA ALA A 133 -18.80 14.68 6.92
C ALA A 133 -19.59 15.99 6.82
N GLU A 134 -19.70 16.74 7.92
CA GLU A 134 -20.35 18.05 7.98
C GLU A 134 -19.63 19.16 7.18
N ASP A 135 -18.32 19.02 6.95
CA ASP A 135 -17.50 19.96 6.20
C ASP A 135 -17.49 19.66 4.69
N ALA A 136 -18.00 18.49 4.26
CA ALA A 136 -18.22 18.11 2.86
C ALA A 136 -19.49 18.77 2.26
N LYS A 137 -19.63 20.09 2.46
CA LYS A 137 -20.87 20.86 2.23
C LYS A 137 -21.33 20.92 0.77
N TYR A 138 -20.42 20.69 -0.17
CA TYR A 138 -20.67 20.78 -1.60
C TYR A 138 -21.00 19.44 -2.26
N GLY A 139 -21.05 18.36 -1.46
CA GLY A 139 -21.33 17.03 -1.95
C GLY A 139 -20.13 16.38 -2.65
N ILE A 140 -20.42 15.32 -3.39
CA ILE A 140 -19.44 14.51 -4.09
C ILE A 140 -19.24 15.01 -5.53
N VAL A 141 -18.08 14.66 -6.09
CA VAL A 141 -17.87 14.59 -7.53
C VAL A 141 -18.07 13.13 -7.92
N ALA A 142 -19.11 12.87 -8.71
CA ALA A 142 -19.40 11.52 -9.17
C ALA A 142 -18.59 11.27 -10.45
N GLY A 143 -17.56 10.44 -10.35
CA GLY A 143 -16.88 9.91 -11.52
C GLY A 143 -17.75 8.90 -12.28
N LYS A 144 -17.23 8.37 -13.38
CA LYS A 144 -17.99 7.51 -14.30
C LYS A 144 -18.64 6.31 -13.60
N LEU A 145 -17.90 5.64 -12.70
CA LEU A 145 -18.40 4.48 -11.99
C LEU A 145 -19.48 4.83 -10.95
N ALA A 146 -19.38 6.02 -10.33
CA ALA A 146 -20.42 6.51 -9.43
C ALA A 146 -21.69 6.86 -10.21
N GLN A 147 -21.53 7.46 -11.39
CA GLN A 147 -22.66 7.76 -12.28
C GLN A 147 -23.37 6.49 -12.77
N GLU A 148 -22.64 5.41 -13.07
CA GLU A 148 -23.21 4.12 -13.46
C GLU A 148 -24.13 3.51 -12.40
N ILE A 149 -23.88 3.79 -11.12
CA ILE A 149 -24.74 3.32 -10.01
C ILE A 149 -25.82 4.33 -9.62
N GLY A 150 -25.91 5.47 -10.32
CA GLY A 150 -26.95 6.47 -10.13
C GLY A 150 -26.57 7.68 -9.26
N LEU A 151 -25.31 7.79 -8.83
CA LEU A 151 -24.80 8.99 -8.16
C LEU A 151 -24.57 10.13 -9.16
N ARG A 152 -24.65 11.37 -8.69
CA ARG A 152 -24.43 12.58 -9.48
C ARG A 152 -23.53 13.56 -8.73
N THR A 153 -22.77 14.33 -9.49
CA THR A 153 -21.97 15.43 -8.91
C THR A 153 -22.91 16.42 -8.20
N GLY A 154 -22.57 16.74 -6.96
CA GLY A 154 -23.38 17.56 -6.06
C GLY A 154 -24.27 16.77 -5.08
N ASP A 155 -24.39 15.44 -5.24
CA ASP A 155 -25.08 14.61 -4.26
C ASP A 155 -24.37 14.69 -2.89
N LYS A 156 -25.13 14.78 -1.81
CA LYS A 156 -24.58 14.73 -0.45
C LYS A 156 -24.86 13.37 0.14
N ILE A 157 -23.82 12.59 0.41
CA ILE A 157 -23.98 11.35 1.16
C ILE A 157 -24.26 11.74 2.62
N VAL A 158 -25.33 11.21 3.20
CA VAL A 158 -25.72 11.50 4.60
C VAL A 158 -25.58 10.28 5.50
N LYS A 159 -25.70 9.08 4.94
CA LYS A 159 -25.50 7.81 5.67
C LYS A 159 -24.84 6.76 4.78
N ILE A 160 -24.17 5.84 5.45
CA ILE A 160 -23.59 4.63 4.86
C ILE A 160 -24.23 3.45 5.57
N ASN A 161 -24.88 2.54 4.83
CA ASN A 161 -25.52 1.35 5.39
C ASN A 161 -26.46 1.67 6.58
N GLY A 162 -27.23 2.77 6.45
CA GLY A 162 -28.18 3.23 7.47
C GLY A 162 -27.57 3.96 8.67
N LYS A 163 -26.23 4.06 8.76
CA LYS A 163 -25.52 4.72 9.86
C LYS A 163 -24.91 6.06 9.43
N PRO A 164 -24.87 7.08 10.32
CA PRO A 164 -24.08 8.27 10.07
C PRO A 164 -22.59 7.90 10.01
N TYR A 165 -21.81 8.75 9.35
CA TYR A 165 -20.37 8.60 9.23
C TYR A 165 -19.67 9.92 9.61
N GLU A 166 -18.42 9.83 10.06
CA GLU A 166 -17.72 10.99 10.62
C GLU A 166 -16.76 11.62 9.60
N ARG A 167 -16.09 10.80 8.80
CA ARG A 167 -15.01 11.24 7.90
C ARG A 167 -15.44 11.03 6.47
N PHE A 168 -15.19 12.01 5.61
CA PHE A 168 -15.52 11.91 4.19
C PHE A 168 -14.96 10.63 3.55
N ASN A 169 -13.73 10.24 3.88
CA ASN A 169 -13.09 9.03 3.34
C ASN A 169 -13.78 7.72 3.77
N ASP A 170 -14.66 7.73 4.77
CA ASP A 170 -15.41 6.53 5.18
C ASP A 170 -16.38 6.07 4.07
N ILE A 171 -16.83 6.98 3.20
CA ILE A 171 -17.71 6.65 2.06
C ILE A 171 -17.05 5.71 1.05
N THR A 172 -15.72 5.72 0.97
CA THR A 172 -14.93 4.85 0.09
C THR A 172 -14.12 3.84 0.90
N SER A 173 -14.48 3.60 2.16
CA SER A 173 -13.79 2.63 3.02
C SER A 173 -13.93 1.20 2.48
N THR A 174 -12.98 0.34 2.87
CA THR A 174 -13.00 -1.09 2.53
C THR A 174 -14.32 -1.75 2.95
N ASP A 175 -14.91 -1.37 4.08
CA ASP A 175 -16.18 -1.93 4.53
C ASP A 175 -17.36 -1.57 3.63
N VAL A 176 -17.32 -0.38 3.01
CA VAL A 176 -18.33 0.04 2.05
C VAL A 176 -18.12 -0.66 0.71
N LEU A 177 -16.92 -0.56 0.16
CA LEU A 177 -16.62 -1.07 -1.17
C LEU A 177 -16.63 -2.60 -1.21
N LEU A 178 -16.05 -3.27 -0.20
CA LEU A 178 -15.97 -4.72 -0.13
C LEU A 178 -17.15 -5.38 0.61
N GLY A 179 -18.02 -4.57 1.23
CA GLY A 179 -19.21 -5.05 1.94
C GLY A 179 -20.23 -5.75 1.04
N THR A 180 -21.16 -6.49 1.66
CA THR A 180 -22.28 -7.14 0.98
C THR A 180 -23.53 -6.27 1.10
N ASN A 181 -24.20 -5.99 -0.02
CA ASN A 181 -25.38 -5.11 -0.07
C ASN A 181 -25.14 -3.72 0.53
N SER A 182 -23.94 -3.18 0.36
CA SER A 182 -23.64 -1.81 0.78
C SER A 182 -24.49 -0.80 0.01
N TYR A 183 -24.90 0.28 0.67
CA TYR A 183 -25.65 1.36 0.05
C TYR A 183 -25.34 2.72 0.69
N TYR A 184 -25.50 3.78 -0.10
CA TYR A 184 -25.49 5.15 0.38
C TYR A 184 -26.91 5.66 0.54
N THR A 185 -27.17 6.42 1.60
CA THR A 185 -28.29 7.35 1.62
C THR A 185 -27.76 8.70 1.17
N ILE A 186 -28.26 9.20 0.05
CA ILE A 186 -27.90 10.51 -0.49
C ILE A 186 -29.02 11.51 -0.27
N GLU A 187 -28.67 12.79 -0.19
CA GLU A 187 -29.58 13.92 -0.30
C GLU A 187 -29.34 14.60 -1.65
N ARG A 188 -30.39 14.62 -2.48
CA ARG A 188 -30.42 15.26 -3.79
C ARG A 188 -31.65 16.15 -3.88
N ASN A 189 -31.46 17.45 -4.13
CA ASN A 189 -32.54 18.44 -4.18
C ASN A 189 -33.46 18.45 -2.94
N GLY A 190 -32.91 18.14 -1.76
CA GLY A 190 -33.66 18.05 -0.49
C GLY A 190 -34.47 16.77 -0.29
N GLN A 191 -34.39 15.81 -1.21
CA GLN A 191 -34.97 14.47 -1.05
C GLN A 191 -33.87 13.45 -0.74
N GLN A 192 -34.20 12.46 0.09
CA GLN A 192 -33.31 11.34 0.38
C GLN A 192 -33.58 10.16 -0.53
N GLU A 193 -32.52 9.61 -1.12
CA GLU A 193 -32.56 8.43 -1.98
C GLU A 193 -31.53 7.41 -1.51
N GLU A 194 -31.83 6.11 -1.65
CA GLU A 194 -30.87 5.04 -1.38
C GLU A 194 -30.26 4.56 -2.71
N ILE A 195 -28.92 4.52 -2.74
CA ILE A 195 -28.16 4.06 -3.89
C ILE A 195 -27.34 2.84 -3.48
N TYR A 196 -27.70 1.68 -4.03
CA TYR A 196 -27.04 0.41 -3.74
C TYR A 196 -25.76 0.26 -4.54
N ILE A 197 -24.71 -0.22 -3.86
CA ILE A 197 -23.40 -0.49 -4.44
C ILE A 197 -23.41 -1.92 -4.97
N PRO A 198 -23.30 -2.14 -6.29
CA PRO A 198 -23.32 -3.48 -6.84
C PRO A 198 -21.99 -4.19 -6.56
N ASN A 199 -22.05 -5.50 -6.30
CA ASN A 199 -20.87 -6.29 -5.93
C ASN A 199 -19.76 -6.27 -7.02
N ASN A 200 -20.15 -6.11 -8.29
CA ASN A 200 -19.21 -6.03 -9.42
C ASN A 200 -18.48 -4.67 -9.52
N LEU A 201 -18.90 -3.66 -8.75
CA LEU A 201 -18.23 -2.36 -8.73
C LEU A 201 -16.78 -2.51 -8.29
N VAL A 202 -16.50 -3.41 -7.35
CA VAL A 202 -15.14 -3.64 -6.84
C VAL A 202 -14.19 -4.12 -7.93
N ASP A 203 -14.62 -5.02 -8.82
CA ASP A 203 -13.77 -5.48 -9.94
C ASP A 203 -13.47 -4.35 -10.93
N LYS A 204 -14.41 -3.41 -11.10
CA LYS A 204 -14.20 -2.19 -11.89
C LYS A 204 -13.26 -1.21 -11.19
N LEU A 205 -13.38 -1.03 -9.88
CA LEU A 205 -12.50 -0.17 -9.07
C LEU A 205 -11.07 -0.71 -8.96
N ALA A 206 -10.91 -2.03 -9.00
CA ALA A 206 -9.60 -2.67 -9.05
C ALA A 206 -8.87 -2.41 -10.38
N ASP A 207 -9.57 -1.94 -11.42
CA ASP A 207 -8.92 -1.51 -12.65
C ASP A 207 -8.17 -0.19 -12.43
N ARG A 208 -6.86 -0.19 -12.71
CA ARG A 208 -5.99 0.98 -12.59
C ARG A 208 -6.50 2.19 -13.38
N LYS A 209 -7.19 1.97 -14.50
CA LYS A 209 -7.74 3.07 -15.32
C LYS A 209 -8.93 3.77 -14.64
N SER A 210 -9.57 3.11 -13.68
CA SER A 210 -10.75 3.61 -12.96
C SER A 210 -10.44 4.05 -11.52
N ALA A 211 -9.19 3.89 -11.07
CA ALA A 211 -8.74 4.27 -9.74
C ALA A 211 -8.73 5.81 -9.63
N GLY A 212 -9.75 6.37 -8.98
CA GLY A 212 -10.02 7.83 -8.95
C GLY A 212 -11.28 8.25 -9.71
N GLU A 213 -11.98 7.33 -10.38
CA GLU A 213 -13.21 7.60 -11.14
C GLU A 213 -14.51 7.22 -10.40
N PHE A 214 -14.44 7.03 -9.08
CA PHE A 214 -15.63 6.74 -8.28
C PHE A 214 -16.19 7.98 -7.62
N ILE A 215 -15.74 8.28 -6.41
CA ILE A 215 -16.23 9.39 -5.60
C ILE A 215 -15.03 10.22 -5.19
N ASP A 216 -15.08 11.51 -5.51
CA ASP A 216 -14.17 12.52 -4.97
C ASP A 216 -14.99 13.62 -4.28
N ILE A 217 -14.33 14.53 -3.58
CA ILE A 217 -14.98 15.64 -2.89
C ILE A 217 -15.08 16.88 -3.78
N ALA A 218 -16.25 17.51 -3.81
CA ALA A 218 -16.41 18.81 -4.47
C ALA A 218 -15.74 19.88 -3.61
N GLN A 219 -14.48 20.20 -3.92
CA GLN A 219 -13.68 21.15 -3.13
C GLN A 219 -13.40 22.45 -3.90
N PRO A 220 -13.77 23.61 -3.33
CA PRO A 220 -13.24 24.88 -3.80
C PRO A 220 -11.74 24.93 -3.52
N PHE A 221 -11.02 25.64 -4.37
CA PHE A 221 -9.56 25.62 -4.34
C PHE A 221 -8.98 27.00 -4.62
N LYS A 222 -7.72 27.15 -4.22
CA LYS A 222 -6.85 28.24 -4.65
C LYS A 222 -5.50 27.69 -5.07
N VAL A 223 -4.68 28.52 -5.68
CA VAL A 223 -3.30 28.16 -6.02
C VAL A 223 -2.51 27.99 -4.71
N GLY A 224 -2.06 26.77 -4.45
CA GLY A 224 -1.30 26.42 -3.25
C GLY A 224 0.20 26.57 -3.46
N GLU A 225 0.72 25.84 -4.42
CA GLU A 225 2.14 25.87 -4.79
C GLU A 225 2.26 25.91 -6.32
N LEU A 226 3.28 26.61 -6.82
CA LEU A 226 3.58 26.71 -8.25
C LEU A 226 4.83 25.90 -8.55
N VAL A 227 4.76 25.10 -9.61
CA VAL A 227 5.94 24.37 -10.08
C VAL A 227 6.80 25.36 -10.88
N PRO A 228 8.10 25.52 -10.54
CA PRO A 228 9.01 26.36 -11.31
C PRO A 228 9.02 25.98 -12.80
N ASP A 229 9.21 26.99 -13.66
CA ASP A 229 9.31 26.85 -15.13
C ASP A 229 8.09 26.25 -15.86
N GLN A 230 6.98 26.01 -15.15
CA GLN A 230 5.72 25.54 -15.74
C GLN A 230 4.82 26.69 -16.23
N PRO A 231 3.83 26.40 -17.10
CA PRO A 231 2.97 27.42 -17.69
C PRO A 231 2.30 28.40 -16.73
N ALA A 232 1.80 27.93 -15.59
CA ALA A 232 1.13 28.77 -14.61
C ALA A 232 2.07 29.83 -14.04
N ALA A 233 3.29 29.44 -13.67
CA ALA A 233 4.31 30.35 -13.17
C ALA A 233 4.72 31.37 -14.24
N LYS A 234 4.95 30.92 -15.49
CA LYS A 234 5.30 31.77 -16.63
C LYS A 234 4.21 32.79 -16.98
N ALA A 235 2.95 32.43 -16.79
CA ALA A 235 1.80 33.30 -17.04
C ALA A 235 1.52 34.29 -15.90
N GLY A 236 2.32 34.29 -14.83
CA GLY A 236 2.19 35.22 -13.71
C GLY A 236 1.09 34.85 -12.72
N LEU A 237 0.66 33.59 -12.68
CA LEU A 237 -0.16 33.05 -11.59
C LEU A 237 0.65 33.12 -10.29
N LYS A 238 -0.01 33.41 -9.16
CA LYS A 238 0.63 33.53 -7.85
C LYS A 238 -0.03 32.61 -6.84
N VAL A 239 0.76 32.16 -5.85
CA VAL A 239 0.23 31.46 -4.68
C VAL A 239 -0.82 32.34 -4.00
N GLY A 240 -1.98 31.75 -3.71
CA GLY A 240 -3.13 32.43 -3.13
C GLY A 240 -4.21 32.84 -4.12
N ASP A 241 -3.93 32.89 -5.42
CA ASP A 241 -4.94 33.22 -6.44
C ASP A 241 -6.10 32.20 -6.43
N VAL A 242 -7.33 32.68 -6.56
CA VAL A 242 -8.53 31.84 -6.72
C VAL A 242 -8.90 31.83 -8.19
N ILE A 243 -8.87 30.66 -8.84
CA ILE A 243 -9.28 30.55 -10.24
C ILE A 243 -10.80 30.49 -10.30
N THR A 244 -11.40 31.41 -11.05
CA THR A 244 -12.86 31.61 -11.13
C THR A 244 -13.45 31.25 -12.48
N SER A 245 -12.64 31.16 -13.54
CA SER A 245 -13.12 30.71 -14.86
C SER A 245 -12.00 30.13 -15.73
N VAL A 246 -12.37 29.25 -16.66
CA VAL A 246 -11.50 28.73 -17.74
C VAL A 246 -12.21 28.97 -19.07
N ASN A 247 -11.58 29.68 -19.99
CA ASN A 247 -12.14 30.12 -21.27
C ASN A 247 -13.52 30.80 -21.14
N GLY A 248 -13.68 31.62 -20.09
CA GLY A 248 -14.94 32.30 -19.81
C GLY A 248 -16.02 31.45 -19.16
N LYS A 249 -15.85 30.11 -19.07
CA LYS A 249 -16.76 29.24 -18.31
C LYS A 249 -16.47 29.40 -16.82
N PRO A 250 -17.43 29.84 -15.99
CA PRO A 250 -17.24 29.96 -14.54
C PRO A 250 -16.95 28.59 -13.93
N ILE A 251 -16.02 28.56 -12.98
CA ILE A 251 -15.69 27.40 -12.18
C ILE A 251 -15.62 27.77 -10.71
N ARG A 252 -15.91 26.80 -9.85
CA ARG A 252 -15.84 26.90 -8.39
C ARG A 252 -15.00 25.79 -7.80
N PHE A 253 -15.04 24.60 -8.39
CA PHE A 253 -14.43 23.40 -7.83
C PHE A 253 -13.23 22.93 -8.65
N TYR A 254 -12.30 22.21 -8.00
CA TYR A 254 -11.08 21.75 -8.66
C TYR A 254 -11.35 20.78 -9.82
N HIS A 255 -12.35 19.90 -9.70
CA HIS A 255 -12.70 18.98 -10.78
C HIS A 255 -13.13 19.72 -12.06
N GLU A 256 -13.90 20.80 -11.93
CA GLU A 256 -14.34 21.63 -13.06
C GLU A 256 -13.16 22.33 -13.74
N PHE A 257 -12.14 22.71 -12.96
CA PHE A 257 -10.88 23.23 -13.50
C PHE A 257 -10.16 22.17 -14.33
N VAL A 258 -9.99 20.95 -13.80
CA VAL A 258 -9.33 19.85 -14.51
C VAL A 258 -10.07 19.52 -15.80
N GLU A 259 -11.40 19.40 -15.76
CA GLU A 259 -12.26 19.19 -16.93
C GLU A 259 -12.15 20.32 -17.96
N GLY A 260 -11.98 21.56 -17.50
CA GLY A 260 -11.84 22.73 -18.36
C GLY A 260 -10.47 22.87 -19.04
N VAL A 261 -9.41 22.29 -18.47
CA VAL A 261 -8.03 22.44 -18.96
C VAL A 261 -7.54 21.23 -19.73
N LYS A 262 -7.85 20.01 -19.25
CA LYS A 262 -7.36 18.74 -19.82
C LYS A 262 -7.61 18.57 -21.34
N PRO A 263 -8.73 19.05 -21.92
CA PRO A 263 -8.99 18.93 -23.37
C PRO A 263 -8.11 19.80 -24.28
N TYR A 264 -7.21 20.63 -23.73
CA TYR A 264 -6.50 21.68 -24.48
C TYR A 264 -4.98 21.52 -24.51
N PRO A 265 -4.39 20.34 -24.80
CA PRO A 265 -2.93 20.15 -24.76
C PRO A 265 -2.20 21.10 -25.72
N ASN A 266 -1.09 21.69 -25.26
CA ASN A 266 -0.31 22.72 -25.97
C ASN A 266 -1.12 23.91 -26.52
N LYS A 267 -2.31 24.20 -25.98
CA LYS A 267 -3.15 25.32 -26.44
C LYS A 267 -3.20 26.44 -25.41
N PRO A 268 -3.37 27.70 -25.86
CA PRO A 268 -3.61 28.82 -24.97
C PRO A 268 -5.02 28.72 -24.35
N LEU A 269 -5.12 29.11 -23.09
CA LEU A 269 -6.33 29.18 -22.29
C LEU A 269 -6.42 30.54 -21.61
N SER A 270 -7.63 31.06 -21.50
CA SER A 270 -7.92 32.26 -20.73
C SER A 270 -8.39 31.86 -19.33
N LEU A 271 -7.63 32.22 -18.29
CA LEU A 271 -7.96 31.96 -16.90
C LEU A 271 -8.46 33.24 -16.25
N GLY A 272 -9.72 33.24 -15.80
CA GLY A 272 -10.20 34.26 -14.87
C GLY A 272 -9.74 33.91 -13.47
N ILE A 273 -9.14 34.87 -12.76
CA ILE A 273 -8.69 34.71 -11.39
C ILE A 273 -9.19 35.86 -10.52
N ASN A 274 -9.33 35.59 -9.23
CA ASN A 274 -9.48 36.60 -8.20
C ASN A 274 -8.19 36.63 -7.37
N ARG A 275 -7.50 37.78 -7.42
CA ARG A 275 -6.30 38.06 -6.64
C ARG A 275 -6.60 39.21 -5.68
N ASN A 276 -6.66 38.89 -4.39
CA ASN A 276 -6.95 39.87 -3.32
C ASN A 276 -8.22 40.72 -3.57
N GLY A 277 -9.27 40.11 -4.13
CA GLY A 277 -10.53 40.79 -4.45
C GLY A 277 -10.59 41.39 -5.85
N GLN A 278 -9.47 41.48 -6.57
CA GLN A 278 -9.43 41.99 -7.93
C GLN A 278 -9.59 40.85 -8.96
N SER A 279 -10.55 41.00 -9.86
CA SER A 279 -10.71 40.11 -11.02
C SER A 279 -9.66 40.42 -12.08
N LEU A 280 -8.87 39.41 -12.44
CA LEU A 280 -7.86 39.47 -13.49
C LEU A 280 -8.07 38.34 -14.48
N THR A 281 -7.57 38.51 -15.69
CA THR A 281 -7.53 37.45 -16.71
C THR A 281 -6.09 37.19 -17.09
N LEU A 282 -5.66 35.93 -17.02
CA LEU A 282 -4.33 35.48 -17.42
C LEU A 282 -4.45 34.55 -18.63
N ASN A 283 -3.54 34.67 -19.59
CA ASN A 283 -3.42 33.73 -20.70
C ASN A 283 -2.33 32.70 -20.37
N VAL A 284 -2.68 31.42 -20.38
CA VAL A 284 -1.78 30.31 -20.04
C VAL A 284 -1.78 29.30 -21.17
N THR A 285 -0.61 28.88 -21.64
CA THR A 285 -0.49 27.78 -22.61
C THR A 285 -0.21 26.48 -21.88
N THR A 286 -1.10 25.50 -21.96
CA THR A 286 -0.93 24.23 -21.22
C THR A 286 0.28 23.42 -21.72
N THR A 287 0.74 22.47 -20.92
CA THR A 287 1.68 21.42 -21.31
C THR A 287 1.08 20.44 -22.34
N GLU A 288 1.91 19.54 -22.86
CA GLU A 288 1.49 18.41 -23.71
C GLU A 288 0.41 17.53 -23.06
N THR A 289 0.44 17.42 -21.73
CA THR A 289 -0.52 16.65 -20.94
C THR A 289 -1.79 17.42 -20.59
N GLY A 290 -1.96 18.65 -21.09
CA GLY A 290 -3.13 19.48 -20.76
C GLY A 290 -3.14 19.93 -19.30
N THR A 291 -1.97 20.30 -18.75
CA THR A 291 -1.84 20.85 -17.39
C THR A 291 -1.15 22.20 -17.42
N ILE A 292 -1.17 22.92 -16.29
CA ILE A 292 -0.47 24.22 -16.18
C ILE A 292 0.59 24.27 -15.06
N GLY A 293 0.76 23.19 -14.29
CA GLY A 293 1.84 23.05 -13.30
C GLY A 293 1.69 23.86 -12.02
N PHE A 294 0.63 23.59 -11.25
CA PHE A 294 0.47 24.07 -9.87
C PHE A 294 -0.20 22.99 -9.01
N TYR A 295 0.01 23.04 -7.70
CA TYR A 295 -0.70 22.21 -6.73
C TYR A 295 -1.86 23.00 -6.12
N PRO A 296 -3.10 22.49 -6.17
CA PRO A 296 -4.24 23.16 -5.56
C PRO A 296 -4.14 23.09 -4.04
N LYS A 297 -4.52 24.17 -3.37
CA LYS A 297 -4.83 24.16 -1.93
C LYS A 297 -6.34 24.19 -1.78
N SER A 298 -6.88 23.13 -1.19
CA SER A 298 -8.30 23.06 -0.85
C SER A 298 -8.69 24.16 0.13
N LEU A 299 -9.87 24.72 -0.08
CA LEU A 299 -10.51 25.70 0.81
C LEU A 299 -11.48 25.04 1.79
N LEU A 300 -11.59 23.70 1.75
CA LEU A 300 -12.34 22.96 2.76
C LEU A 300 -11.59 22.96 4.10
N LYS A 301 -12.37 22.83 5.17
CA LYS A 301 -11.83 22.69 6.51
C LYS A 301 -11.35 21.25 6.70
N TYR A 302 -10.09 21.11 7.08
CA TYR A 302 -9.54 19.86 7.55
C TYR A 302 -9.56 19.85 9.06
N THR A 303 -9.99 18.74 9.64
CA THR A 303 -9.93 18.48 11.07
C THR A 303 -8.79 17.52 11.33
N THR A 304 -7.87 17.91 12.20
CA THR A 304 -6.81 17.04 12.68
C THR A 304 -7.16 16.59 14.08
N GLN A 305 -7.45 15.30 14.22
CA GLN A 305 -7.56 14.67 15.54
C GLN A 305 -6.16 14.29 16.00
N GLU A 306 -5.69 14.95 17.05
CA GLU A 306 -4.44 14.61 17.72
C GLU A 306 -4.67 13.46 18.71
N TYR A 307 -3.64 12.64 18.92
CA TYR A 307 -3.67 11.53 19.86
C TYR A 307 -2.52 11.65 20.84
N THR A 308 -2.80 11.35 22.11
CA THR A 308 -1.74 11.05 23.06
C THR A 308 -0.97 9.79 22.64
N PHE A 309 0.22 9.57 23.21
CA PHE A 309 0.98 8.36 22.90
C PHE A 309 0.21 7.07 23.25
N GLY A 310 -0.55 7.07 24.35
CA GLY A 310 -1.39 5.93 24.75
C GLY A 310 -2.53 5.64 23.77
N GLU A 311 -3.23 6.68 23.30
CA GLU A 311 -4.27 6.53 22.28
C GLU A 311 -3.67 6.11 20.94
N ALA A 312 -2.51 6.67 20.56
CA ALA A 312 -1.81 6.31 19.35
C ALA A 312 -1.34 4.85 19.35
N LEU A 313 -1.02 4.26 20.51
CA LEU A 313 -0.73 2.84 20.64
C LEU A 313 -1.94 1.98 20.22
N VAL A 314 -3.13 2.33 20.70
CA VAL A 314 -4.38 1.61 20.36
C VAL A 314 -4.74 1.83 18.90
N VAL A 315 -4.90 3.08 18.48
CA VAL A 315 -5.33 3.45 17.12
C VAL A 315 -4.31 3.01 16.07
N GLY A 316 -3.02 3.15 16.35
CA GLY A 316 -1.96 2.68 15.46
C GLY A 316 -1.93 1.16 15.30
N THR A 317 -2.18 0.42 16.38
CA THR A 317 -2.30 -1.05 16.33
C THR A 317 -3.53 -1.48 15.53
N GLU A 318 -4.69 -0.84 15.75
CA GLU A 318 -5.90 -1.09 14.99
C GLU A 318 -5.67 -0.86 13.49
N ARG A 319 -5.02 0.26 13.12
CA ARG A 319 -4.65 0.56 11.72
C ARG A 319 -3.73 -0.50 11.12
N ALA A 320 -2.73 -0.97 11.88
CA ALA A 320 -1.82 -2.01 11.42
C ALA A 320 -2.58 -3.32 11.12
N PHE A 321 -3.44 -3.77 12.03
CA PHE A 321 -4.24 -4.99 11.83
C PHE A 321 -5.33 -4.81 10.78
N GLN A 322 -5.86 -3.60 10.57
CA GLN A 322 -6.78 -3.33 9.47
C GLN A 322 -6.17 -3.70 8.12
N VAL A 323 -4.87 -3.47 7.92
CA VAL A 323 -4.16 -3.91 6.71
C VAL A 323 -4.28 -5.42 6.51
N VAL A 324 -4.12 -6.21 7.58
CA VAL A 324 -4.26 -7.67 7.52
C VAL A 324 -5.70 -8.07 7.19
N PHE A 325 -6.69 -7.46 7.85
CA PHE A 325 -8.10 -7.73 7.58
C PHE A 325 -8.51 -7.37 6.15
N ASP A 326 -8.01 -6.24 5.62
CA ASP A 326 -8.26 -5.80 4.26
C ASP A 326 -7.62 -6.74 3.24
N ASN A 327 -6.42 -7.26 3.52
CA ASN A 327 -5.81 -8.30 2.70
C ASN A 327 -6.64 -9.60 2.74
N ILE A 328 -7.09 -10.06 3.91
CA ILE A 328 -7.96 -11.24 4.03
C ILE A 328 -9.25 -11.06 3.20
N LYS A 329 -9.92 -9.91 3.30
CA LYS A 329 -11.12 -9.59 2.50
C LYS A 329 -10.81 -9.57 1.01
N GLY A 330 -9.73 -8.90 0.61
CA GLY A 330 -9.29 -8.79 -0.78
C GLY A 330 -9.00 -10.15 -1.41
N PHE A 331 -8.18 -10.98 -0.76
CA PHE A 331 -7.91 -12.35 -1.21
C PHE A 331 -9.18 -13.20 -1.23
N GLY A 332 -10.04 -13.08 -0.23
CA GLY A 332 -11.33 -13.77 -0.19
C GLY A 332 -12.20 -13.47 -1.43
N LYS A 333 -12.23 -12.21 -1.89
CA LYS A 333 -12.93 -11.83 -3.12
C LYS A 333 -12.28 -12.36 -4.40
N ILE A 334 -10.94 -12.40 -4.45
CA ILE A 334 -10.21 -13.00 -5.57
C ILE A 334 -10.55 -14.49 -5.69
N PHE A 335 -10.53 -15.23 -4.58
CA PHE A 335 -10.85 -16.67 -4.59
C PHE A 335 -12.31 -16.97 -4.94
N ARG A 336 -13.24 -16.06 -4.65
CA ARG A 336 -14.65 -16.16 -5.06
C ARG A 336 -14.91 -15.74 -6.51
N GLY A 337 -13.90 -15.22 -7.22
CA GLY A 337 -14.05 -14.70 -8.57
C GLY A 337 -14.79 -13.35 -8.65
N GLU A 338 -14.97 -12.67 -7.51
CA GLU A 338 -15.60 -11.34 -7.46
C GLU A 338 -14.64 -10.24 -7.94
N VAL A 339 -13.32 -10.49 -7.89
CA VAL A 339 -12.27 -9.56 -8.33
C VAL A 339 -11.20 -10.34 -9.10
N SER A 340 -10.81 -9.82 -10.27
CA SER A 340 -9.77 -10.42 -11.10
C SER A 340 -8.39 -10.34 -10.44
N ALA A 341 -7.68 -11.46 -10.31
CA ALA A 341 -6.33 -11.50 -9.71
C ALA A 341 -5.32 -10.58 -10.42
N SER A 342 -5.41 -10.48 -11.76
CA SER A 342 -4.56 -9.57 -12.55
C SER A 342 -4.82 -8.10 -12.23
N LYS A 343 -6.03 -7.72 -11.80
CA LYS A 343 -6.35 -6.33 -11.41
C LYS A 343 -5.91 -6.05 -9.98
N ALA A 344 -6.15 -6.99 -9.07
CA ALA A 344 -5.88 -6.83 -7.64
C ALA A 344 -4.39 -6.96 -7.28
N LEU A 345 -3.62 -7.79 -7.99
CA LEU A 345 -2.19 -7.99 -7.69
C LEU A 345 -1.34 -6.96 -8.43
N SER A 346 -0.54 -6.21 -7.66
CA SER A 346 0.49 -5.30 -8.18
C SER A 346 1.87 -5.87 -7.91
N GLY A 347 2.75 -5.83 -8.92
CA GLY A 347 4.16 -6.16 -8.75
C GLY A 347 4.98 -4.97 -8.22
N PRO A 348 6.32 -5.09 -8.24
CA PRO A 348 7.22 -4.05 -7.74
C PRO A 348 7.05 -2.69 -8.44
N ILE A 349 6.78 -2.67 -9.75
CA ILE A 349 6.63 -1.43 -10.52
C ILE A 349 5.33 -0.74 -10.10
N GLY A 350 4.25 -1.51 -9.97
CA GLY A 350 2.97 -1.03 -9.48
C GLY A 350 3.04 -0.46 -8.07
N ILE A 351 3.78 -1.12 -7.16
CA ILE A 351 3.98 -0.61 -5.79
C ILE A 351 4.76 0.72 -5.82
N ALA A 352 5.86 0.79 -6.59
CA ALA A 352 6.68 1.99 -6.68
C ALA A 352 5.88 3.20 -7.24
N GLN A 353 5.10 2.98 -8.29
CA GLN A 353 4.33 4.02 -8.96
C GLN A 353 3.09 4.44 -8.17
N ASN A 354 2.31 3.47 -7.67
CA ASN A 354 1.00 3.74 -7.10
C ASN A 354 1.04 4.10 -5.61
N LEU A 355 2.04 3.59 -4.87
CA LEU A 355 2.11 3.82 -3.43
C LEU A 355 3.15 4.88 -3.05
N PHE A 356 4.39 4.78 -3.54
CA PHE A 356 5.46 5.74 -3.19
C PHE A 356 5.38 7.02 -4.04
N GLY A 357 5.25 6.90 -5.36
CA GLY A 357 5.16 8.04 -6.27
C GLY A 357 6.49 8.78 -6.50
N GLY A 358 6.50 9.70 -7.46
CA GLY A 358 7.71 10.36 -8.00
C GLY A 358 8.44 11.35 -7.09
N ILE A 359 7.84 11.72 -5.95
CA ILE A 359 8.34 12.76 -5.04
C ILE A 359 8.56 12.14 -3.65
N TRP A 360 9.70 12.48 -3.03
CA TRP A 360 10.02 12.03 -1.68
C TRP A 360 9.15 12.74 -0.64
N VAL A 361 8.33 11.97 0.07
CA VAL A 361 7.53 12.47 1.20
C VAL A 361 7.66 11.48 2.35
N TRP A 362 8.27 11.91 3.45
CA TRP A 362 8.55 11.04 4.60
C TRP A 362 7.32 10.36 5.18
N ASP A 363 6.21 11.09 5.30
CA ASP A 363 4.98 10.54 5.85
C ASP A 363 4.40 9.45 4.94
N ARG A 364 4.49 9.64 3.62
CA ARG A 364 4.07 8.63 2.64
C ARG A 364 5.01 7.42 2.68
N PHE A 365 6.32 7.67 2.68
CA PHE A 365 7.33 6.61 2.75
C PHE A 365 7.05 5.67 3.93
N TRP A 366 6.95 6.21 5.15
CA TRP A 366 6.69 5.41 6.34
C TRP A 366 5.32 4.75 6.34
N THR A 367 4.27 5.44 5.87
CA THR A 367 2.93 4.81 5.73
C THR A 367 2.96 3.60 4.81
N VAL A 368 3.61 3.73 3.65
CA VAL A 368 3.74 2.62 2.68
C VAL A 368 4.64 1.52 3.22
N THR A 369 5.74 1.86 3.90
CA THR A 369 6.60 0.86 4.56
C THR A 369 5.84 0.10 5.65
N GLY A 370 5.01 0.76 6.47
CA GLY A 370 4.15 0.11 7.46
C GLY A 370 3.11 -0.81 6.83
N LEU A 371 2.45 -0.34 5.75
CA LEU A 371 1.52 -1.14 4.94
C LEU A 371 2.21 -2.41 4.41
N LEU A 372 3.38 -2.24 3.77
CA LEU A 372 4.16 -3.36 3.23
C LEU A 372 4.62 -4.32 4.32
N SER A 373 4.98 -3.82 5.51
CA SER A 373 5.37 -4.64 6.65
C SER A 373 4.24 -5.58 7.09
N MET A 374 3.02 -5.04 7.27
CA MET A 374 1.85 -5.84 7.63
C MET A 374 1.42 -6.78 6.50
N ALA A 375 1.52 -6.33 5.24
CA ALA A 375 1.23 -7.18 4.07
C ALA A 375 2.24 -8.33 3.92
N LEU A 376 3.53 -8.09 4.13
CA LEU A 376 4.58 -9.11 4.13
C LEU A 376 4.38 -10.11 5.27
N ALA A 377 4.04 -9.63 6.48
CA ALA A 377 3.68 -10.52 7.59
C ALA A 377 2.48 -11.42 7.25
N PHE A 378 1.43 -10.85 6.65
CA PHE A 378 0.27 -11.62 6.19
C PHE A 378 0.64 -12.65 5.13
N MET A 379 1.37 -12.25 4.09
CA MET A 379 1.78 -13.14 3.00
C MET A 379 2.68 -14.28 3.51
N ASN A 380 3.66 -13.97 4.36
CA ASN A 380 4.54 -14.98 4.94
C ASN A 380 3.83 -15.88 5.95
N ALA A 381 2.71 -15.45 6.55
CA ALA A 381 1.88 -16.29 7.41
C ALA A 381 1.00 -17.28 6.65
N LEU A 382 0.82 -17.12 5.33
CA LEU A 382 0.01 -18.05 4.53
C LEU A 382 0.62 -19.46 4.55
N PRO A 383 -0.20 -20.52 4.54
CA PRO A 383 0.25 -21.92 4.55
C PRO A 383 0.74 -22.36 3.16
N ILE A 384 1.62 -21.56 2.54
CA ILE A 384 2.20 -21.82 1.23
C ILE A 384 3.60 -22.39 1.47
N PRO A 385 3.92 -23.60 0.95
CA PRO A 385 5.27 -24.14 1.04
C PRO A 385 6.31 -23.16 0.45
N ALA A 386 7.54 -23.17 0.94
CA ALA A 386 8.57 -22.14 0.72
C ALA A 386 8.42 -20.82 1.49
N LEU A 387 7.24 -20.50 2.05
CA LEU A 387 7.10 -19.39 3.01
C LEU A 387 7.19 -19.87 4.46
N ASP A 388 7.41 -18.94 5.38
CA ASP A 388 7.45 -19.19 6.83
C ASP A 388 6.21 -19.93 7.34
N GLY A 389 5.02 -19.49 6.91
CA GLY A 389 3.73 -20.05 7.29
C GLY A 389 3.54 -21.48 6.80
N GLY A 390 4.12 -21.83 5.65
CA GLY A 390 4.20 -23.22 5.17
C GLY A 390 5.00 -24.10 6.14
N HIS A 391 6.20 -23.66 6.53
CA HIS A 391 7.03 -24.37 7.51
C HIS A 391 6.37 -24.42 8.89
N ALA A 392 5.76 -23.33 9.32
CA ALA A 392 5.01 -23.26 10.56
C ALA A 392 3.85 -24.26 10.56
N THR A 393 3.14 -24.42 9.45
CA THR A 393 2.05 -25.41 9.29
C THR A 393 2.55 -26.84 9.46
N ILE A 394 3.69 -27.16 8.83
CA ILE A 394 4.34 -28.47 8.93
C ILE A 394 4.78 -28.75 10.38
N LEU A 395 5.37 -27.76 11.06
CA LEU A 395 5.80 -27.88 12.45
C LEU A 395 4.62 -27.98 13.42
N MET A 396 3.53 -27.25 13.17
CA MET A 396 2.29 -27.40 13.93
C MET A 396 1.73 -28.82 13.79
N TYR A 397 1.74 -29.38 12.58
CA TYR A 397 1.38 -30.78 12.38
C TYR A 397 2.29 -31.73 13.16
N GLU A 398 3.61 -31.53 13.15
CA GLU A 398 4.56 -32.34 13.92
C GLU A 398 4.27 -32.27 15.43
N ILE A 399 3.97 -31.08 15.97
CA ILE A 399 3.63 -30.89 17.39
C ILE A 399 2.35 -31.64 17.76
N VAL A 400 1.30 -31.52 16.94
CA VAL A 400 -0.01 -32.13 17.23
C VAL A 400 0.00 -33.64 17.01
N SER A 401 0.65 -34.11 15.95
CA SER A 401 0.68 -35.54 15.59
C SER A 401 1.77 -36.33 16.32
N GLY A 402 2.79 -35.65 16.86
CA GLY A 402 4.01 -36.26 17.40
C GLY A 402 4.88 -36.93 16.33
N ARG A 403 4.56 -36.78 15.04
CA ARG A 403 5.25 -37.45 13.93
C ARG A 403 5.86 -36.42 12.99
N LYS A 404 7.18 -36.52 12.76
CA LYS A 404 7.86 -35.72 11.76
C LYS A 404 7.46 -36.18 10.35
N PRO A 405 7.04 -35.28 9.45
CA PRO A 405 6.85 -35.60 8.04
C PRO A 405 8.15 -36.13 7.40
N SER A 406 8.01 -36.99 6.40
CA SER A 406 9.19 -37.55 5.72
C SER A 406 9.99 -36.46 5.00
N ASP A 407 11.31 -36.59 4.96
CA ASP A 407 12.16 -35.58 4.32
C ASP A 407 11.83 -35.43 2.82
N ARG A 408 11.44 -36.53 2.15
CA ARG A 408 10.93 -36.51 0.77
C ARG A 408 9.67 -35.66 0.61
N PHE A 409 8.75 -35.70 1.57
CA PHE A 409 7.56 -34.87 1.55
C PHE A 409 7.92 -33.39 1.74
N LEU A 410 8.83 -33.07 2.67
CA LEU A 410 9.31 -31.70 2.89
C LEU A 410 9.99 -31.12 1.65
N GLU A 411 10.89 -31.88 1.02
CA GLU A 411 11.54 -31.47 -0.23
C GLU A 411 10.54 -31.26 -1.36
N ALA A 412 9.59 -32.17 -1.54
CA ALA A 412 8.56 -32.06 -2.57
C ALA A 412 7.66 -30.85 -2.34
N ALA A 413 7.21 -30.64 -1.10
CA ALA A 413 6.42 -29.48 -0.71
C ALA A 413 7.19 -28.19 -0.98
N GLN A 414 8.46 -28.11 -0.58
CA GLN A 414 9.31 -26.94 -0.81
C GLN A 414 9.48 -26.63 -2.31
N ARG A 415 9.74 -27.65 -3.14
CA ARG A 415 9.85 -27.48 -4.60
C ARG A 415 8.55 -26.98 -5.23
N VAL A 416 7.41 -27.58 -4.85
CA VAL A 416 6.09 -27.15 -5.34
C VAL A 416 5.80 -25.71 -4.91
N GLY A 417 6.07 -25.38 -3.65
CA GLY A 417 5.96 -24.04 -3.11
C GLY A 417 6.79 -23.01 -3.87
N MET A 418 8.04 -23.34 -4.13
CA MET A 418 8.96 -22.49 -4.88
C MET A 418 8.48 -22.27 -6.32
N VAL A 419 7.96 -23.30 -6.99
CA VAL A 419 7.36 -23.15 -8.33
C VAL A 419 6.15 -22.23 -8.30
N ILE A 420 5.27 -22.38 -7.30
CA ILE A 420 4.10 -21.49 -7.12
C ILE A 420 4.54 -20.05 -6.86
N LEU A 421 5.49 -19.84 -5.94
CA LEU A 421 5.99 -18.53 -5.56
C LEU A 421 6.65 -17.82 -6.75
N LEU A 422 7.57 -18.49 -7.44
CA LEU A 422 8.23 -17.96 -8.63
C LEU A 422 7.24 -17.71 -9.77
N GLY A 423 6.23 -18.58 -9.93
CA GLY A 423 5.13 -18.39 -10.88
C GLY A 423 4.30 -17.14 -10.58
N LEU A 424 3.95 -16.91 -9.31
CA LEU A 424 3.24 -15.71 -8.86
C LEU A 424 4.08 -14.44 -9.03
N MET A 425 5.38 -14.49 -8.71
CA MET A 425 6.30 -13.38 -8.97
C MET A 425 6.40 -13.06 -10.46
N ALA A 426 6.59 -14.08 -11.30
CA ALA A 426 6.64 -13.92 -12.74
C ALA A 426 5.33 -13.34 -13.28
N PHE A 427 4.18 -13.82 -12.80
CA PHE A 427 2.86 -13.28 -13.13
C PHE A 427 2.73 -11.81 -12.72
N ALA A 428 3.11 -11.44 -11.50
CA ALA A 428 3.01 -10.06 -11.01
C ALA A 428 3.92 -9.10 -11.80
N ILE A 429 5.16 -9.51 -12.09
CA ILE A 429 6.10 -8.73 -12.91
C ILE A 429 5.60 -8.61 -14.34
N PHE A 430 5.17 -9.72 -14.96
CA PHE A 430 4.61 -9.71 -16.31
C PHE A 430 3.37 -8.80 -16.39
N ASN A 431 2.47 -8.89 -15.42
CA ASN A 431 1.27 -8.07 -15.34
C ASN A 431 1.60 -6.57 -15.22
N ASP A 432 2.62 -6.22 -14.43
CA ASP A 432 3.09 -4.84 -14.32
C ASP A 432 3.72 -4.34 -15.63
N VAL A 433 4.59 -5.13 -16.26
CA VAL A 433 5.23 -4.78 -17.53
C VAL A 433 4.18 -4.65 -18.63
N PHE A 434 3.24 -5.60 -18.70
CA PHE A 434 2.16 -5.59 -19.67
C PHE A 434 1.33 -4.31 -19.52
N LYS A 435 0.89 -3.96 -18.30
CA LYS A 435 0.15 -2.72 -18.02
C LYS A 435 0.95 -1.43 -18.24
N ALA A 436 2.27 -1.50 -18.15
CA ALA A 436 3.13 -0.34 -18.39
C ALA A 436 3.32 -0.08 -19.89
N VAL A 437 3.21 -1.11 -20.73
CA VAL A 437 3.42 -1.05 -22.18
C VAL A 437 2.10 -0.95 -22.95
N PHE A 438 1.03 -1.60 -22.48
CA PHE A 438 -0.29 -1.72 -23.11
C PHE A 438 -1.39 -1.20 -22.16
#